data_AF-A0A1I3LFI3-F1
#
_entry.id   AF-A0A1I3LFI3-F1
#
_cell.length_a   1.000
_cell.length_b   1.000
_cell.length_c   1.000
_cell.angle_alpha   90.00
_cell.angle_beta   90.00
_cell.angle_gamma   90.00
#
_symmetry.space_group_name_H-M   'P 1'
#
loop_
_entity.id
_entity.type
_entity.pdbx_description
1 polymer ?
#
loop_
_entity_poly.entity_id
_entity_poly.type
_entity_poly.pdbx_seq_one_letter_code
_entity_poly.pdbx_strand_id
1 'polypeptide(L)'
;MLPLQKVQVENKTYWQLAAIVLYLIGALVTWNAVKDQNRQFNEDAWSQRSLFTGYMYQIEFDKVIDGQKGDLYTFGTPSEKLERMQYDQDVQHVFSRMEREIRSMANEEDEIVFSVIMLSYVWLCWLVLRKYLFHTNILFLPVLASYYFGMSIWHDWQSLQDRAEDVARFVSRL
;
A
#
# COMPACT_ATOMS: atom_id res chain seq x y z
N MET A 1 -1.06 -43.34 -29.33
CA MET A 1 -1.96 -42.25 -28.92
C MET A 1 -2.28 -42.45 -27.44
N LEU A 2 -1.73 -41.61 -26.56
CA LEU A 2 -2.09 -41.65 -25.14
C LEU A 2 -3.54 -41.14 -25.02
N PRO A 3 -4.43 -41.84 -24.28
CA PRO A 3 -5.79 -41.37 -24.11
C PRO A 3 -5.76 -40.03 -23.36
N LEU A 4 -6.29 -38.99 -24.01
CA LEU A 4 -6.59 -37.71 -23.37
C LEU A 4 -7.59 -37.97 -22.25
N GLN A 5 -7.10 -38.13 -21.04
CA GLN A 5 -7.91 -38.20 -19.84
C GLN A 5 -8.59 -36.83 -19.70
N LYS A 6 -9.84 -36.72 -20.17
CA LYS A 6 -10.67 -35.53 -19.98
C LYS A 6 -10.87 -35.38 -18.47
N VAL A 7 -10.13 -34.47 -17.88
CA VAL A 7 -10.39 -34.00 -16.51
C VAL A 7 -11.78 -33.36 -16.55
N GLN A 8 -12.80 -34.12 -16.17
CA GLN A 8 -14.14 -33.57 -15.97
C GLN A 8 -14.09 -32.70 -14.71
N VAL A 9 -14.02 -31.39 -14.91
CA VAL A 9 -14.11 -30.41 -13.82
C VAL A 9 -15.57 -30.29 -13.41
N GLU A 10 -15.87 -30.49 -12.12
CA GLU A 10 -17.25 -30.38 -11.63
C GLU A 10 -17.78 -28.95 -11.77
N ASN A 11 -19.07 -28.81 -12.10
CA ASN A 11 -19.73 -27.50 -12.24
C ASN A 11 -19.59 -26.64 -10.95
N LYS A 12 -19.50 -27.28 -9.78
CA LYS A 12 -19.26 -26.64 -8.49
C LYS A 12 -17.91 -25.92 -8.42
N THR A 13 -16.87 -26.44 -9.06
CA THR A 13 -15.53 -25.84 -9.07
C THR A 13 -15.49 -24.57 -9.91
N TYR A 14 -16.25 -24.50 -11.01
CA TYR A 14 -16.36 -23.28 -11.81
C TYR A 14 -16.95 -22.12 -11.01
N TRP A 15 -18.00 -22.37 -10.23
CA TRP A 15 -18.58 -21.35 -9.36
C TRP A 15 -17.63 -20.90 -8.24
N GLN A 16 -16.84 -21.83 -7.69
CA GLN A 16 -15.82 -21.49 -6.69
C GLN A 16 -14.71 -20.61 -7.28
N LEU A 17 -14.25 -20.90 -8.50
CA LEU A 17 -13.27 -20.07 -9.19
C LEU A 17 -13.84 -18.69 -9.54
N ALA A 18 -15.08 -18.63 -10.02
CA ALA A 18 -15.76 -17.36 -10.29
C ALA A 18 -15.88 -16.51 -9.02
N ALA A 19 -16.21 -17.11 -7.87
CA ALA A 19 -16.25 -16.42 -6.60
C ALA A 19 -14.87 -15.88 -6.17
N ILE A 20 -13.79 -16.63 -6.41
CA ILE A 20 -12.41 -16.17 -6.12
C ILE A 20 -12.01 -15.00 -7.03
N VAL A 21 -12.39 -15.03 -8.30
CA VAL A 21 -12.15 -13.91 -9.23
C VAL A 21 -12.93 -12.66 -8.79
N LEU A 22 -14.20 -12.82 -8.40
CA LEU A 22 -15.00 -11.71 -7.87
C LEU A 22 -14.41 -11.16 -6.57
N TYR A 23 -13.89 -12.02 -5.69
CA TYR A 23 -13.15 -11.60 -4.49
C TYR A 23 -11.93 -10.74 -4.86
N LEU A 24 -11.11 -11.17 -5.82
CA LEU A 24 -9.94 -10.40 -6.25
C LEU A 24 -10.33 -9.02 -6.77
N ILE A 25 -11.34 -8.94 -7.64
CA ILE A 25 -11.83 -7.67 -8.17
C ILE A 25 -12.34 -6.78 -7.03
N GLY A 26 -13.15 -7.34 -6.12
CA GLY A 26 -13.66 -6.62 -4.96
C GLY A 26 -12.56 -6.06 -4.06
N ALA A 27 -11.56 -6.88 -3.73
CA ALA A 27 -10.41 -6.47 -2.92
C ALA A 27 -9.61 -5.33 -3.56
N LEU A 28 -9.37 -5.39 -4.88
CA LEU A 28 -8.68 -4.32 -5.62
C LEU A 28 -9.50 -3.02 -5.67
N VAL A 29 -10.82 -3.11 -5.87
CA VAL A 29 -11.70 -1.94 -5.84
C VAL A 29 -11.72 -1.30 -4.46
N THR A 30 -11.86 -2.09 -3.40
CA THR A 30 -11.79 -1.58 -2.01
C THR A 30 -10.44 -0.95 -1.73
N TRP A 31 -9.34 -1.55 -2.20
CA TRP A 31 -8.01 -0.98 -2.03
C TRP A 31 -7.86 0.37 -2.73
N ASN A 32 -8.28 0.48 -4.00
CA ASN A 32 -8.25 1.74 -4.73
C ASN A 32 -9.08 2.82 -4.03
N ALA A 33 -10.28 2.48 -3.54
CA ALA A 33 -11.12 3.43 -2.80
C ALA A 33 -10.46 3.91 -1.51
N VAL A 34 -9.80 3.01 -0.77
CA VAL A 34 -9.04 3.35 0.45
C VAL A 34 -7.83 4.21 0.11
N LYS A 35 -7.09 3.88 -0.95
CA LYS A 35 -5.94 4.67 -1.43
C LYS A 35 -6.36 6.09 -1.80
N ASP A 36 -7.47 6.25 -2.53
CA ASP A 36 -8.01 7.54 -2.91
C ASP A 36 -8.49 8.34 -1.68
N GLN A 37 -9.13 7.70 -0.71
CA GLN A 37 -9.52 8.37 0.54
C GLN A 37 -8.33 8.90 1.36
N ASN A 38 -7.18 8.24 1.26
CA ASN A 38 -5.94 8.66 1.94
C ASN A 38 -5.09 9.65 1.13
N ARG A 39 -5.47 9.94 -0.11
CA ARG A 39 -4.90 10.98 -0.97
C ARG A 39 -5.98 12.01 -1.27
N GLN A 40 -6.14 13.00 -0.39
CA GLN A 40 -7.15 14.04 -0.60
C GLN A 40 -6.53 15.22 -1.33
N PHE A 41 -7.09 15.52 -2.50
CA PHE A 41 -6.77 16.72 -3.27
C PHE A 41 -8.02 17.59 -3.32
N ASN A 42 -7.94 18.77 -2.72
CA ASN A 42 -8.89 19.86 -2.85
C ASN A 42 -8.19 21.06 -3.48
N GLU A 43 -8.96 21.98 -4.07
CA GLU A 43 -8.43 23.18 -4.73
C GLU A 43 -7.50 24.00 -3.81
N ASP A 44 -7.77 23.99 -2.50
CA ASP A 44 -7.03 24.76 -1.49
C ASP A 44 -6.06 23.93 -0.63
N ALA A 45 -6.07 22.59 -0.76
CA ALA A 45 -5.24 21.74 0.07
C ALA A 45 -4.97 20.36 -0.53
N TRP A 46 -3.75 19.86 -0.35
CA TRP A 46 -3.38 18.49 -0.66
C TRP A 46 -2.90 17.78 0.59
N SER A 47 -3.43 16.60 0.86
CA SER A 47 -2.96 15.75 1.96
C SER A 47 -2.73 14.32 1.51
N GLN A 48 -1.70 13.71 2.07
CA GLN A 48 -1.45 12.30 1.94
C GLN A 48 -1.17 11.71 3.32
N ARG A 49 -1.88 10.62 3.62
CA ARG A 49 -1.70 9.86 4.84
C ARG A 49 -1.22 8.45 4.52
N SER A 50 -0.19 8.03 5.22
CA SER A 50 0.24 6.64 5.28
C SER A 50 -0.68 5.88 6.26
N LEU A 51 -1.17 4.74 5.81
CA LEU A 51 -2.17 3.90 6.47
C LEU A 51 -1.60 3.10 7.64
N PHE A 52 -0.40 2.53 7.47
CA PHE A 52 0.22 1.67 8.47
C PHE A 52 1.08 2.46 9.44
N THR A 53 1.87 3.42 8.95
CA THR A 53 2.69 4.24 9.84
C THR A 53 1.88 5.35 10.50
N GLY A 54 0.76 5.77 9.90
CA GLY A 54 -0.08 6.85 10.41
C GLY A 54 0.46 8.26 10.17
N TYR A 55 1.61 8.39 9.50
CA TYR A 55 2.20 9.69 9.15
C TYR A 55 1.37 10.37 8.07
N MET A 56 1.22 11.68 8.20
CA MET A 56 0.46 12.51 7.28
C MET A 56 1.27 13.75 6.95
N TYR A 57 1.20 14.21 5.71
CA TYR A 57 1.49 15.61 5.44
C TYR A 57 0.30 16.23 4.73
N GLN A 58 0.14 17.53 4.96
CA GLN A 58 -0.87 18.36 4.34
C GLN A 58 -0.23 19.68 3.92
N ILE A 59 -0.45 20.06 2.67
CA ILE A 59 -0.11 21.35 2.08
C ILE A 59 -1.41 22.12 1.95
N GLU A 60 -1.52 23.29 2.56
CA GLU A 60 -2.62 24.25 2.34
C GLU A 60 -2.08 25.38 1.45
N PHE A 61 -2.64 25.55 0.25
CA PHE A 61 -2.16 26.51 -0.74
C PHE A 61 -2.68 27.93 -0.47
N ASP A 62 -1.91 28.95 -0.86
CA ASP A 62 -2.35 30.36 -0.91
C ASP A 62 -2.87 30.96 0.42
N LYS A 63 -2.39 30.48 1.57
CA LYS A 63 -2.74 31.06 2.88
C LYS A 63 -1.78 32.15 3.32
N VAL A 64 -2.30 33.07 4.13
CA VAL A 64 -1.55 34.24 4.62
C VAL A 64 -1.16 34.01 6.07
N ILE A 65 0.14 34.02 6.36
CA ILE A 65 0.68 34.26 7.70
C ILE A 65 1.36 35.63 7.67
N ASP A 66 1.06 36.49 8.65
CA ASP A 66 1.68 37.82 8.83
C ASP A 66 1.71 38.70 7.56
N GLY A 67 0.66 38.63 6.74
CA GLY A 67 0.49 39.48 5.56
C GLY A 67 1.22 39.02 4.30
N GLN A 68 1.97 37.91 4.34
CA GLN A 68 2.59 37.30 3.17
C GLN A 68 1.81 36.06 2.72
N LYS A 69 1.39 36.04 1.45
CA LYS A 69 0.79 34.85 0.82
C LYS A 69 1.88 33.79 0.59
N GLY A 70 1.61 32.56 1.01
CA GLY A 70 2.45 31.41 0.70
C GLY A 70 1.78 30.09 1.07
N ASP A 71 2.36 29.00 0.62
CA ASP A 71 1.87 27.66 0.94
C ASP A 71 2.23 27.30 2.39
N LEU A 72 1.27 26.76 3.13
CA LEU A 72 1.44 26.31 4.51
C LEU A 72 1.57 24.80 4.56
N TYR A 73 2.68 24.35 5.14
CA TYR A 73 2.98 22.93 5.29
C TYR A 73 2.66 22.50 6.72
N THR A 74 1.90 21.42 6.83
CA THR A 74 1.58 20.76 8.10
C THR A 74 2.04 19.32 8.01
N PHE A 75 2.90 18.90 8.95
CA PHE A 75 3.36 17.53 9.06
C PHE A 75 2.78 16.90 10.32
N GLY A 76 2.11 15.76 10.18
CA GLY A 76 1.51 15.00 11.26
C GLY A 76 2.23 13.67 11.43
N THR A 77 2.72 13.42 12.64
CA THR A 77 3.07 12.07 13.10
C THR A 77 1.84 11.46 13.79
N PRO A 78 1.84 10.15 14.09
CA PRO A 78 0.75 9.50 14.83
C PRO A 78 0.53 10.08 16.23
N SER A 79 1.59 10.65 16.83
CA SER A 79 1.61 11.18 18.20
C SER A 79 1.47 12.70 18.26
N GLU A 80 2.00 13.43 17.28
CA GLU A 80 2.10 14.89 17.31
C GLU A 80 1.90 15.50 15.92
N LYS A 81 1.26 16.67 15.87
CA LYS A 81 1.18 17.50 14.66
C LYS A 81 2.16 18.65 14.81
N LEU A 82 3.13 18.76 13.91
CA LEU A 82 3.94 19.97 13.78
C LEU A 82 3.02 21.13 13.40
N GLU A 83 3.24 22.29 14.03
CA GLU A 83 2.51 23.51 13.72
C GLU A 83 2.76 23.96 12.26
N ARG A 84 1.83 24.73 11.72
CA ARG A 84 1.84 25.24 10.35
C ARG A 84 3.09 26.08 10.10
N MET A 85 3.94 25.68 9.16
CA MET A 85 5.14 26.43 8.79
C MET A 85 5.04 26.95 7.35
N GLN A 86 5.47 28.20 7.15
CA GLN A 86 5.65 28.82 5.84
C GLN A 86 7.10 28.61 5.39
N TYR A 87 7.33 28.40 4.09
CA TYR A 87 8.67 28.20 3.56
C TYR A 87 9.61 29.38 3.86
N ASP A 88 10.73 29.09 4.51
CA ASP A 88 11.95 29.88 4.45
C ASP A 88 12.95 29.18 3.50
N GLN A 89 13.75 29.96 2.75
CA GLN A 89 14.68 29.42 1.73
C GLN A 89 15.68 28.41 2.32
N ASP A 90 16.05 28.57 3.59
CA ASP A 90 16.97 27.67 4.29
C ASP A 90 16.36 26.31 4.67
N VAL A 91 15.02 26.20 4.74
CA VAL A 91 14.31 24.98 5.20
C VAL A 91 13.61 24.24 4.04
N GLN A 92 13.63 24.81 2.83
CA GLN A 92 12.96 24.26 1.65
C GLN A 92 13.45 22.85 1.25
N HIS A 93 14.77 22.62 1.34
CA HIS A 93 15.36 21.32 1.03
C HIS A 93 14.96 20.22 2.02
N VAL A 94 14.69 20.60 3.27
CA VAL A 94 14.31 19.67 4.33
C VAL A 94 12.86 19.22 4.14
N PHE A 95 11.93 20.15 3.91
CA PHE A 95 10.52 19.82 3.71
C PHE A 95 10.26 19.05 2.43
N SER A 96 10.93 19.40 1.33
CA SER A 96 10.83 18.64 0.07
C SER A 96 11.39 17.21 0.18
N ARG A 97 12.33 16.97 1.11
CA ARG A 97 12.80 15.62 1.44
C ARG A 97 11.74 14.84 2.23
N MET A 98 11.10 15.47 3.21
CA MET A 98 10.03 14.83 3.99
C MET A 98 8.82 14.47 3.13
N GLU A 99 8.41 15.37 2.24
CA GLU A 99 7.32 15.09 1.29
C GLU A 99 7.64 13.85 0.43
N ARG A 100 8.86 13.78 -0.10
CA ARG A 100 9.32 12.62 -0.87
C ARG A 100 9.30 11.34 -0.05
N GLU A 101 9.73 11.37 1.20
CA GLU A 101 9.74 10.16 2.02
C GLU A 101 8.35 9.71 2.42
N ILE A 102 7.45 10.61 2.80
CA ILE A 102 6.07 10.20 3.12
C ILE A 102 5.36 9.68 1.86
N ARG A 103 5.62 10.29 0.70
CA ARG A 103 5.12 9.78 -0.58
C ARG A 103 5.71 8.39 -0.90
N SER A 104 7.00 8.17 -0.64
CA SER A 104 7.67 6.87 -0.82
C SER A 104 7.09 5.82 0.10
N MET A 105 6.94 6.13 1.40
CA MET A 105 6.35 5.22 2.39
C MET A 105 4.95 4.79 1.95
N ALA A 106 4.09 5.72 1.57
CA ALA A 106 2.75 5.38 1.11
C ALA A 106 2.71 4.55 -0.20
N ASN A 107 3.72 4.67 -1.08
CA ASN A 107 3.84 3.78 -2.23
C ASN A 107 4.29 2.37 -1.81
N GLU A 108 5.21 2.25 -0.85
CA GLU A 108 5.62 0.95 -0.28
C GLU A 108 4.45 0.26 0.44
N GLU A 109 3.56 1.02 1.11
CA GLU A 109 2.31 0.47 1.67
C GLU A 109 1.40 -0.12 0.58
N ASP A 110 1.31 0.53 -0.57
CA ASP A 110 0.57 0.01 -1.72
C ASP A 110 1.14 -1.34 -2.19
N GLU A 111 2.46 -1.48 -2.22
CA GLU A 111 3.14 -2.72 -2.61
C GLU A 111 2.91 -3.85 -1.60
N ILE A 112 2.92 -3.54 -0.29
CA ILE A 112 2.58 -4.49 0.77
C ILE A 112 1.15 -5.00 0.62
N VAL A 113 0.18 -4.10 0.47
CA VAL A 113 -1.23 -4.51 0.38
C VAL A 113 -1.51 -5.28 -0.91
N PHE A 114 -0.92 -4.85 -2.03
CA PHE A 114 -0.99 -5.62 -3.27
C PHE A 114 -0.44 -7.04 -3.10
N SER A 115 0.73 -7.18 -2.46
CA SER A 115 1.37 -8.47 -2.19
C SER A 115 0.50 -9.36 -1.30
N VAL A 116 -0.15 -8.81 -0.27
CA VAL A 116 -1.10 -9.54 0.59
C VAL A 116 -2.33 -10.01 -0.19
N ILE A 117 -2.92 -9.14 -1.01
CA ILE A 117 -4.07 -9.49 -1.86
C ILE A 117 -3.69 -10.63 -2.82
N MET A 118 -2.55 -10.52 -3.51
CA MET A 118 -2.08 -11.53 -4.45
C MET A 118 -1.76 -12.86 -3.75
N LEU A 119 -1.12 -12.83 -2.58
CA LEU A 119 -0.85 -14.03 -1.80
C LEU A 119 -2.15 -14.74 -1.39
N SER A 120 -3.13 -13.99 -0.88
CA SER A 120 -4.44 -14.55 -0.52
C SER A 120 -5.14 -15.18 -1.73
N TYR A 121 -5.09 -14.52 -2.90
CA TYR A 121 -5.66 -15.03 -4.14
C TYR A 121 -5.01 -16.35 -4.58
N VAL A 122 -3.68 -16.45 -4.53
CA VAL A 122 -2.96 -17.69 -4.85
C VAL A 122 -3.35 -18.81 -3.90
N TRP A 123 -3.47 -18.53 -2.61
CA TRP A 123 -3.91 -19.51 -1.61
C TRP A 123 -5.35 -19.98 -1.84
N LEU A 124 -6.28 -19.07 -2.16
CA LEU A 124 -7.66 -19.43 -2.46
C LEU A 124 -7.77 -20.29 -3.73
N CYS A 125 -7.05 -19.91 -4.79
CA CYS A 125 -6.96 -20.70 -6.02
C CYS A 125 -6.41 -22.11 -5.72
N TRP A 126 -5.35 -22.18 -4.92
CA TRP A 126 -4.76 -23.44 -4.49
C TRP A 126 -5.76 -24.32 -3.73
N LEU A 127 -6.49 -23.78 -2.75
CA LEU A 127 -7.44 -24.54 -1.94
C LEU A 127 -8.57 -25.17 -2.76
N VAL A 128 -9.05 -24.48 -3.79
CA VAL A 128 -10.08 -24.98 -4.70
C VAL A 128 -9.51 -26.00 -5.68
N LEU A 129 -8.33 -25.73 -6.24
CA LEU A 129 -7.74 -26.55 -7.29
C LEU A 129 -6.92 -27.73 -6.78
N ARG A 130 -6.54 -27.78 -5.49
CA ARG A 130 -5.65 -28.82 -4.92
C ARG A 130 -6.11 -30.24 -5.26
N LYS A 131 -7.42 -30.50 -5.27
CA LYS A 131 -7.99 -31.84 -5.57
C LYS A 131 -7.72 -32.28 -7.01
N TYR A 132 -7.62 -31.32 -7.94
CA TYR A 132 -7.36 -31.55 -9.36
C TYR A 132 -5.86 -31.49 -9.70
N LEU A 133 -5.08 -30.78 -8.89
CA LEU A 133 -3.64 -30.57 -9.07
C LEU A 133 -2.77 -31.53 -8.25
N PHE A 134 -3.36 -32.47 -7.51
CA PHE A 134 -2.63 -33.40 -6.64
C PHE A 134 -1.69 -34.35 -7.40
N HIS A 135 -1.95 -34.57 -8.69
CA HIS A 135 -1.15 -35.41 -9.57
C HIS A 135 -0.20 -34.63 -10.49
N THR A 136 -0.19 -33.30 -10.40
CA THR A 136 0.74 -32.46 -11.14
C THR A 136 1.82 -31.93 -10.20
N ASN A 137 3.04 -31.76 -10.70
CA ASN A 137 4.16 -31.15 -9.96
C ASN A 137 3.91 -29.66 -9.59
N ILE A 138 2.69 -29.14 -9.80
CA ILE A 138 2.31 -27.73 -9.58
C ILE A 138 2.11 -27.43 -8.09
N LEU A 139 2.17 -28.45 -7.23
CA LEU A 139 2.14 -28.37 -5.76
C LEU A 139 3.18 -27.40 -5.15
N PHE A 140 4.30 -27.14 -5.83
CA PHE A 140 5.33 -26.20 -5.32
C PHE A 140 4.97 -24.72 -5.54
N LEU A 141 4.06 -24.38 -6.47
CA LEU A 141 3.70 -23.00 -6.77
C LEU A 141 3.19 -22.19 -5.57
N PRO A 142 2.23 -22.67 -4.75
CA PRO A 142 1.80 -21.93 -3.57
C PRO A 142 2.92 -21.73 -2.55
N VAL A 143 3.87 -22.67 -2.45
CA VAL A 143 5.03 -22.57 -1.55
C VAL A 143 5.99 -21.49 -2.05
N LEU A 144 6.33 -21.49 -3.34
CA LEU A 144 7.16 -20.43 -3.94
C LEU A 144 6.49 -19.07 -3.85
N ALA A 145 5.19 -18.98 -4.14
CA ALA A 145 4.44 -17.73 -4.01
C ALA A 145 4.45 -17.24 -2.56
N SER A 146 4.26 -18.14 -1.58
CA SER A 146 4.32 -17.78 -0.16
C SER A 146 5.70 -17.29 0.25
N TYR A 147 6.76 -17.93 -0.24
CA TYR A 147 8.13 -17.47 0.01
C TYR A 147 8.38 -16.09 -0.63
N TYR A 148 8.02 -15.92 -1.91
CA TYR A 148 8.22 -14.67 -2.63
C TYR A 148 7.44 -13.50 -2.01
N PHE A 149 6.12 -13.64 -1.87
CA PHE A 149 5.29 -12.57 -1.31
C PHE A 149 5.58 -12.36 0.18
N GLY A 150 5.86 -13.42 0.94
CA GLY A 150 6.24 -13.30 2.34
C GLY A 150 7.54 -12.51 2.52
N MET A 151 8.56 -12.80 1.69
CA MET A 151 9.82 -12.05 1.70
C MET A 151 9.64 -10.60 1.24
N SER A 152 8.82 -10.34 0.21
CA SER A 152 8.50 -8.98 -0.24
C SER A 152 7.84 -8.18 0.89
N ILE A 153 6.74 -8.71 1.45
CA ILE A 153 6.01 -8.07 2.55
C ILE A 153 6.95 -7.78 3.72
N TRP A 154 7.81 -8.74 4.08
CA TRP A 154 8.77 -8.55 5.16
C TRP A 154 9.78 -7.43 4.86
N HIS A 155 10.36 -7.43 3.66
CA HIS A 155 11.34 -6.43 3.24
C HIS A 155 10.73 -5.02 3.22
N ASP A 156 9.56 -4.88 2.59
CA ASP A 156 8.86 -3.62 2.45
C ASP A 156 8.39 -3.11 3.83
N TRP A 157 7.94 -4.02 4.71
CA TRP A 157 7.58 -3.67 6.09
C TRP A 157 8.77 -3.16 6.90
N GLN A 158 9.94 -3.78 6.79
CA GLN A 158 11.15 -3.31 7.46
C GLN A 158 11.59 -1.94 6.94
N SER A 159 11.64 -1.76 5.60
CA SER A 159 11.95 -0.45 4.98
C SER A 159 11.03 0.65 5.51
N LEU A 160 9.74 0.36 5.58
CA LEU A 160 8.73 1.28 6.05
C LEU A 160 8.90 1.64 7.54
N GLN A 161 9.23 0.68 8.40
CA GLN A 161 9.54 0.95 9.82
C GLN A 161 10.78 1.82 9.99
N ASP A 162 11.88 1.49 9.31
CA ASP A 162 13.14 2.24 9.41
C ASP A 162 12.96 3.70 8.97
N ARG A 163 12.24 3.92 7.86
CA ARG A 163 11.94 5.27 7.36
C ARG A 163 10.97 6.03 8.25
N ALA A 164 9.96 5.36 8.80
CA ALA A 164 9.05 5.98 9.74
C ALA A 164 9.80 6.49 10.98
N GLU A 165 10.73 5.70 11.52
CA GLU A 165 11.58 6.12 12.63
C GLU A 165 12.49 7.30 12.27
N ASP A 166 13.08 7.29 11.08
CA ASP A 166 13.91 8.41 10.61
C ASP A 166 13.11 9.70 10.47
N VAL A 167 11.88 9.63 9.94
CA VAL A 167 10.98 10.78 9.85
C VAL A 167 10.53 11.26 11.23
N ALA A 168 10.21 10.37 12.17
CA ALA A 168 9.91 10.74 13.57
C ALA A 168 11.09 11.42 14.26
N ARG A 169 12.30 10.86 14.12
CA ARG A 169 13.53 11.44 14.68
C ARG A 169 13.84 12.79 14.07
N PHE A 170 13.46 13.01 12.81
CA PHE A 170 13.63 14.30 12.17
C PHE A 170 12.61 15.33 12.68
N VAL A 171 11.33 14.97 12.72
CA VAL A 171 10.24 15.83 13.21
C VAL A 171 10.47 16.25 14.66
N SER A 172 10.91 15.35 15.53
CA SER A 172 11.21 15.67 16.94
C SER A 172 12.43 16.58 17.16
N ARG A 173 13.23 16.84 16.12
CA ARG A 173 14.40 17.74 16.18
C ARG A 173 14.12 19.14 15.62
N LEU A 174 12.98 19.33 14.95
CA LEU A 174 12.46 20.63 14.52
C LEU A 174 11.69 21.27 15.66
#